data_AF-A0A1H0XST6-F1
#
_entry.id   AF-A0A1H0XST6-F1
#
_cell.length_a   1.000
_cell.length_b   1.000
_cell.length_c   1.000
_cell.angle_alpha   90.00
_cell.angle_beta   90.00
_cell.angle_gamma   90.00
#
_symmetry.space_group_name_H-M   'P 1'
#
loop_
_entity.id
_entity.type
_entity.pdbx_description
1 polymer ?
#
loop_
_entity_poly.entity_id
_entity_poly.type
_entity_poly.pdbx_seq_one_letter_code
_entity_poly.pdbx_strand_id
1 'polypeptide(L)'
;MKVHLLWKKEEIDDLQLKGDKIAVVFDVLLATSTIATCLAYGAKQVTPVLNEKEALKEAEAIKKDDVCLVGERDGITIKGFLDPVPLFLKNHIAGKKVVLSTTNGTVAIRKAASAKKVYMASLLNGEAVARRLIERYDNESIVVVCSGSNNSFCIEDFYGAGYFIDQLVSAYSHEQVDLTDSAMAAKLFYENLSDQAENVLQNSHVGKMMAEYGVENEVEFVSRKGILSVVPRLFDGKTIVAED
;
A
#
# COMPACT_ATOMS: atom_id res chain seq x y z
N MET A 1 -3.52 22.30 -2.38
CA MET A 1 -3.39 20.87 -2.74
C MET A 1 -4.76 20.25 -3.00
N LYS A 2 -4.92 19.45 -4.07
CA LYS A 2 -6.16 18.72 -4.38
C LYS A 2 -5.98 17.22 -4.18
N VAL A 3 -6.95 16.55 -3.56
CA VAL A 3 -6.92 15.11 -3.29
C VAL A 3 -8.13 14.43 -3.91
N HIS A 4 -7.84 13.47 -4.78
CA HIS A 4 -8.80 12.56 -5.37
C HIS A 4 -8.67 11.17 -4.73
N LEU A 5 -9.75 10.42 -4.69
CA LEU A 5 -9.72 9.01 -4.32
C LEU A 5 -10.42 8.14 -5.35
N LEU A 6 -9.75 7.08 -5.77
CA LEU A 6 -10.26 5.98 -6.58
C LEU A 6 -10.56 4.78 -5.68
N TRP A 7 -11.73 4.17 -5.86
CA TRP A 7 -12.28 3.11 -5.02
C TRP A 7 -11.63 1.75 -5.31
N LYS A 8 -11.04 1.62 -6.50
CA LYS A 8 -10.38 0.41 -6.98
C LYS A 8 -9.41 0.72 -8.11
N LYS A 9 -8.44 -0.17 -8.34
CA LYS A 9 -7.41 -0.03 -9.39
C LYS A 9 -7.97 -0.04 -10.82
N GLU A 10 -9.20 -0.49 -11.04
CA GLU A 10 -9.87 -0.48 -12.35
C GLU A 10 -10.34 0.92 -12.77
N GLU A 11 -10.43 1.87 -11.85
CA GLU A 11 -10.76 3.27 -12.13
C GLU A 11 -9.54 4.10 -12.57
N ILE A 12 -8.35 3.51 -12.51
CA ILE A 12 -7.12 4.16 -12.99
C ILE A 12 -7.23 4.36 -14.50
N ASP A 13 -7.29 5.62 -14.91
CA ASP A 13 -7.16 6.06 -16.29
C ASP A 13 -5.80 6.77 -16.46
N ASP A 14 -5.04 6.40 -17.49
CA ASP A 14 -3.73 6.99 -17.80
C ASP A 14 -3.79 8.52 -17.95
N LEU A 15 -4.89 9.07 -18.48
CA LEU A 15 -5.07 10.53 -18.56
C LEU A 15 -5.27 11.16 -17.18
N GLN A 16 -5.80 10.40 -16.22
CA GLN A 16 -6.01 10.84 -14.85
C GLN A 16 -4.77 10.74 -13.98
N LEU A 17 -3.71 10.01 -14.36
CA LEU A 17 -2.47 9.92 -13.58
C LEU A 17 -1.28 10.66 -14.21
N LYS A 18 -1.32 11.00 -15.50
CA LYS A 18 -0.26 11.79 -16.15
C LYS A 18 -0.14 13.22 -15.61
N GLY A 19 1.04 13.81 -15.79
CA GLY A 19 1.36 15.19 -15.42
C GLY A 19 1.86 15.31 -13.98
N ASP A 20 1.47 16.37 -13.29
CA ASP A 20 1.92 16.70 -11.93
C ASP A 20 1.11 16.02 -10.82
N LYS A 21 0.84 14.72 -10.99
CA LYS A 21 0.04 13.94 -10.05
C LYS A 21 0.87 12.93 -9.29
N ILE A 22 0.61 12.84 -7.99
CA ILE A 22 1.24 11.89 -7.08
C ILE A 22 0.21 10.81 -6.76
N ALA A 23 0.52 9.55 -7.04
CA ALA A 23 -0.32 8.43 -6.66
C ALA A 23 0.08 7.90 -5.27
N VAL A 24 -0.90 7.62 -4.42
CA VAL A 24 -0.69 6.92 -3.14
C VAL A 24 -1.57 5.67 -3.14
N VAL A 25 -0.94 4.50 -3.22
CA VAL A 25 -1.64 3.22 -3.37
C VAL A 25 -1.90 2.60 -2.00
N PHE A 26 -3.09 2.04 -1.84
CA PHE A 26 -3.56 1.29 -0.68
C PHE A 26 -3.97 -0.12 -1.11
N ASP A 27 -3.40 -1.10 -0.46
CA ASP A 27 -3.81 -2.51 -0.42
C ASP A 27 -3.54 -2.93 1.03
N VAL A 28 -4.46 -2.57 1.92
CA VAL A 28 -4.25 -2.61 3.38
C VAL A 28 -4.10 -4.05 3.82
N LEU A 29 -4.94 -4.94 3.28
CA LEU A 29 -4.86 -6.39 3.44
C LEU A 29 -4.51 -7.02 2.08
N LEU A 30 -3.24 -7.05 1.67
CA LEU A 30 -2.03 -6.90 2.50
C LEU A 30 -0.87 -6.16 1.84
N ALA A 31 -0.84 -6.00 0.51
CA ALA A 31 0.41 -5.73 -0.20
C ALA A 31 1.14 -4.45 0.25
N THR A 32 0.41 -3.37 0.53
CA THR A 32 1.04 -2.09 0.94
C THR A 32 1.54 -2.13 2.38
N SER A 33 0.82 -2.81 3.29
CA SER A 33 1.26 -3.08 4.66
C SER A 33 2.50 -3.98 4.68
N THR A 34 2.54 -4.98 3.79
CA THR A 34 3.69 -5.85 3.55
C THR A 34 4.90 -5.06 3.05
N ILE A 35 4.73 -4.18 2.06
CA ILE A 35 5.80 -3.34 1.53
C ILE A 35 6.38 -2.43 2.61
N ALA A 36 5.52 -1.74 3.37
CA ALA A 36 5.95 -0.88 4.47
C ALA A 36 6.75 -1.69 5.51
N THR A 37 6.23 -2.86 5.90
CA THR A 37 6.92 -3.75 6.85
C THR A 37 8.28 -4.21 6.33
N CYS A 38 8.35 -4.71 5.10
CA CYS A 38 9.61 -5.16 4.50
C CYS A 38 10.69 -4.08 4.58
N LEU A 39 10.37 -2.86 4.17
CA LEU A 39 11.35 -1.76 4.17
C LEU A 39 11.69 -1.29 5.60
N ALA A 40 10.70 -1.17 6.49
CA ALA A 40 10.94 -0.78 7.87
C ALA A 40 11.83 -1.78 8.64
N TYR A 41 11.80 -3.05 8.26
CA TYR A 41 12.61 -4.12 8.87
C TYR A 41 13.84 -4.50 8.05
N GLY A 42 14.29 -3.62 7.14
CA GLY A 42 15.62 -3.68 6.56
C GLY A 42 15.73 -4.41 5.22
N ALA A 43 14.63 -4.65 4.50
CA ALA A 43 14.72 -5.02 3.09
C ALA A 43 15.40 -3.90 2.31
N LYS A 44 16.32 -4.25 1.40
CA LYS A 44 17.03 -3.27 0.55
C LYS A 44 16.09 -2.59 -0.44
N GLN A 45 15.12 -3.34 -0.96
CA GLN A 45 14.09 -2.88 -1.90
C GLN A 45 12.98 -3.93 -2.00
N VAL A 46 11.83 -3.53 -2.53
CA VAL A 46 10.74 -4.43 -2.92
C VAL A 46 10.45 -4.25 -4.42
N THR A 47 10.33 -5.33 -5.18
CA THR A 47 10.02 -5.29 -6.62
C THR A 47 8.62 -5.89 -6.82
N PRO A 48 7.56 -5.08 -7.02
CA PRO A 48 6.24 -5.57 -7.31
C PRO A 48 6.18 -6.14 -8.74
N VAL A 49 5.74 -7.39 -8.86
CA VAL A 49 5.58 -8.09 -10.13
C VAL A 49 4.16 -8.63 -10.28
N LEU A 50 3.75 -8.95 -11.51
CA LEU A 50 2.36 -9.29 -11.81
C LEU A 50 2.01 -10.76 -11.56
N ASN A 51 3.01 -11.64 -11.51
CA ASN A 51 2.80 -13.08 -11.34
C ASN A 51 4.10 -13.82 -10.99
N GLU A 52 3.95 -15.09 -10.63
CA GLU A 52 5.04 -16.03 -10.33
C GLU A 52 6.12 -16.07 -11.41
N LYS A 53 5.74 -16.12 -12.70
CA LYS A 53 6.69 -16.22 -13.80
C LYS A 53 7.60 -14.99 -13.86
N GLU A 54 7.02 -13.80 -13.70
CA GLU A 54 7.80 -12.55 -13.64
C GLU A 54 8.66 -12.51 -12.38
N ALA A 55 8.15 -12.98 -11.24
CA ALA A 55 8.90 -13.04 -9.98
C ALA A 55 10.15 -13.91 -10.10
N LEU A 56 10.02 -15.11 -10.66
CA LEU A 56 11.13 -16.03 -10.90
C LEU A 56 12.16 -15.41 -11.83
N LYS A 57 11.71 -14.76 -12.91
CA LYS A 57 12.59 -14.07 -13.87
C LYS A 57 13.35 -12.92 -13.21
N GLU A 58 12.71 -12.12 -12.38
CA GLU A 58 13.39 -11.03 -11.65
C GLU A 58 14.42 -11.57 -10.65
N ALA A 59 14.17 -12.72 -10.04
CA ALA A 59 15.10 -13.36 -9.13
C ALA A 59 16.34 -13.97 -9.81
N GLU A 60 16.27 -14.36 -11.09
CA GLU A 60 17.42 -14.90 -11.85
C GLU A 60 18.60 -13.92 -11.91
N ALA A 61 18.32 -12.61 -11.88
CA ALA A 61 19.34 -11.56 -11.91
C ALA A 61 19.96 -11.25 -10.54
N ILE A 62 19.54 -11.94 -9.47
CA ILE A 62 19.93 -11.68 -8.09
C ILE A 62 20.56 -12.95 -7.50
N LYS A 63 21.60 -12.80 -6.66
CA LYS A 63 22.15 -13.95 -5.94
C LYS A 63 21.07 -14.55 -5.04
N LYS A 64 21.01 -15.88 -4.99
CA LYS A 64 19.99 -16.63 -4.25
C LYS A 64 19.86 -16.20 -2.78
N ASP A 65 20.98 -15.94 -2.11
CA ASP A 65 20.99 -15.54 -0.69
C ASP A 65 20.56 -14.07 -0.47
N ASP A 66 20.56 -13.27 -1.53
CA ASP A 66 20.21 -11.85 -1.51
C ASP A 66 18.75 -11.58 -1.93
N VAL A 67 17.96 -12.61 -2.29
CA VAL A 67 16.59 -12.46 -2.79
C VAL A 67 15.57 -13.23 -1.94
N CYS A 68 14.40 -12.62 -1.73
CA CYS A 68 13.22 -13.27 -1.19
C CYS A 68 12.08 -13.20 -2.21
N LEU A 69 11.60 -14.36 -2.65
CA LEU A 69 10.35 -14.46 -3.39
C LEU A 69 9.20 -14.49 -2.38
N VAL A 70 8.29 -13.54 -2.48
CA VAL A 70 7.16 -13.36 -1.56
C VAL A 70 5.91 -13.21 -2.39
N GLY A 71 4.83 -13.90 -2.04
CA GLY A 71 3.58 -13.66 -2.75
C GLY A 71 2.51 -14.70 -2.61
N GLU A 72 1.33 -14.27 -3.01
CA GLU A 72 0.11 -15.06 -3.04
C GLU A 72 -0.57 -14.94 -4.40
N ARG A 73 -1.46 -15.88 -4.68
CA ARG A 73 -2.45 -15.80 -5.73
C ARG A 73 -3.79 -16.28 -5.18
N ASP A 74 -4.82 -15.44 -5.31
CA ASP A 74 -6.17 -15.71 -4.84
C ASP A 74 -6.22 -16.10 -3.34
N GLY A 75 -5.40 -15.46 -2.51
CA GLY A 75 -5.27 -15.69 -1.07
C GLY A 75 -4.35 -16.86 -0.69
N ILE A 76 -3.77 -17.56 -1.66
CA ILE A 76 -2.96 -18.75 -1.43
C ILE A 76 -1.49 -18.45 -1.74
N THR A 77 -0.61 -18.69 -0.77
CA THR A 77 0.84 -18.53 -0.94
C THR A 77 1.37 -19.37 -2.11
N ILE A 78 2.13 -18.71 -2.99
CA ILE A 78 2.69 -19.34 -4.20
C ILE A 78 3.71 -20.41 -3.78
N LYS A 79 3.68 -21.58 -4.42
CA LYS A 79 4.57 -22.69 -4.07
C LYS A 79 6.05 -22.28 -4.18
N GLY A 80 6.78 -22.40 -3.08
CA GLY A 80 8.20 -22.03 -3.00
C GLY A 80 8.46 -20.55 -2.71
N PHE A 81 7.41 -19.75 -2.51
CA PHE A 81 7.48 -18.36 -2.08
C PHE A 81 7.22 -18.29 -0.58
N LEU A 82 7.65 -17.19 0.03
CA LEU A 82 7.25 -16.81 1.38
C LEU A 82 5.85 -16.21 1.37
N ASP A 83 5.12 -16.43 2.45
CA ASP A 83 3.82 -15.82 2.69
C ASP A 83 3.95 -14.27 2.76
N PRO A 84 3.08 -13.50 2.10
CA PRO A 84 3.15 -12.04 2.10
C PRO A 84 2.76 -11.39 3.44
N VAL A 85 2.45 -12.13 4.49
CA VAL A 85 2.01 -11.54 5.76
C VAL A 85 3.13 -10.81 6.55
N PRO A 86 2.88 -9.60 7.08
CA PRO A 86 3.90 -8.76 7.73
C PRO A 86 4.70 -9.37 8.88
N LEU A 87 4.06 -9.97 9.89
CA LEU A 87 4.77 -10.46 11.08
C LEU A 87 5.70 -11.63 10.74
N PHE A 88 5.27 -12.51 9.84
CA PHE A 88 6.11 -13.59 9.31
C PHE A 88 7.35 -13.03 8.59
N LEU A 89 7.15 -12.07 7.69
CA LEU A 89 8.22 -11.57 6.83
C LEU A 89 9.31 -10.81 7.57
N LYS A 90 8.98 -10.10 8.65
CA LYS A 90 9.92 -9.33 9.47
C LYS A 90 11.21 -10.11 9.80
N ASN A 91 11.13 -11.42 10.00
CA ASN A 91 12.26 -12.26 10.38
C ASN A 91 13.06 -12.83 9.19
N HIS A 92 12.63 -12.58 7.95
CA HIS A 92 13.17 -13.23 6.74
C HIS A 92 13.84 -12.29 5.74
N ILE A 93 13.55 -10.97 5.82
CA ILE A 93 13.80 -10.01 4.74
C ILE A 93 14.99 -9.08 4.95
N ALA A 94 15.59 -9.05 6.15
CA ALA A 94 16.65 -8.11 6.49
C ALA A 94 17.86 -8.26 5.54
N GLY A 95 18.29 -7.16 4.92
CA GLY A 95 19.40 -7.12 3.97
C GLY A 95 19.10 -7.72 2.60
N LYS A 96 17.87 -8.18 2.33
CA LYS A 96 17.50 -8.85 1.07
C LYS A 96 16.72 -7.93 0.13
N LYS A 97 16.71 -8.29 -1.15
CA LYS A 97 15.81 -7.75 -2.16
C LYS A 97 14.55 -8.61 -2.19
N VAL A 98 13.39 -8.01 -1.96
CA VAL A 98 12.11 -8.73 -1.99
C VAL A 98 11.51 -8.61 -3.39
N VAL A 99 11.08 -9.71 -3.97
CA VAL A 99 10.25 -9.73 -5.18
C VAL A 99 8.85 -10.15 -4.73
N LEU A 100 7.89 -9.23 -4.86
CA LEU A 100 6.55 -9.37 -4.32
C LEU A 100 5.55 -9.57 -5.46
N SER A 101 4.76 -10.63 -5.40
CA SER A 101 3.62 -10.88 -6.30
C SER A 101 2.34 -10.99 -5.48
N THR A 102 1.36 -10.12 -5.72
CA THR A 102 0.03 -10.25 -5.13
C THR A 102 -1.04 -10.08 -6.19
N THR A 103 -2.25 -10.55 -5.89
CA THR A 103 -3.39 -10.54 -6.81
C THR A 103 -3.84 -9.12 -7.13
N ASN A 104 -3.77 -8.20 -6.16
CA ASN A 104 -4.35 -6.85 -6.27
C ASN A 104 -3.32 -5.73 -6.19
N GLY A 105 -2.59 -5.61 -5.08
CA GLY A 105 -1.73 -4.45 -4.83
C GLY A 105 -0.58 -4.28 -5.81
N THR A 106 0.12 -5.35 -6.21
CA THR A 106 1.21 -5.20 -7.21
C THR A 106 0.65 -4.76 -8.57
N VAL A 107 -0.57 -5.18 -8.92
CA VAL A 107 -1.28 -4.72 -10.11
C VAL A 107 -1.65 -3.23 -9.99
N ALA A 108 -2.17 -2.79 -8.84
CA ALA A 108 -2.51 -1.39 -8.60
C ALA A 108 -1.28 -0.47 -8.69
N ILE A 109 -0.16 -0.88 -8.09
CA ILE A 109 1.12 -0.14 -8.14
C ILE A 109 1.61 -0.02 -9.59
N ARG A 110 1.56 -1.12 -10.36
CA ARG A 110 2.00 -1.12 -11.77
C ARG A 110 1.12 -0.23 -12.65
N LYS A 111 -0.20 -0.21 -12.42
CA LYS A 111 -1.13 0.71 -13.11
C LYS A 111 -0.88 2.17 -12.72
N ALA A 112 -0.50 2.43 -11.48
CA ALA A 112 -0.19 3.77 -11.00
C ALA A 112 1.16 4.33 -11.49
N ALA A 113 2.00 3.51 -12.13
CA ALA A 113 3.38 3.86 -12.50
C ALA A 113 3.50 5.03 -13.50
N SER A 114 2.41 5.44 -14.16
CA SER A 114 2.38 6.61 -15.05
C SER A 114 2.31 7.95 -14.31
N ALA A 115 2.06 7.95 -12.99
CA ALA A 115 2.09 9.14 -12.15
C ALA A 115 3.50 9.72 -11.99
N LYS A 116 3.61 11.02 -11.67
CA LYS A 116 4.89 11.70 -11.41
C LYS A 116 5.69 10.98 -10.33
N LYS A 117 5.00 10.56 -9.28
CA LYS A 117 5.52 9.76 -8.16
C LYS A 117 4.44 8.80 -7.70
N VAL A 118 4.86 7.63 -7.22
CA VAL A 118 3.96 6.62 -6.65
C VAL A 118 4.49 6.24 -5.28
N TYR A 119 3.64 6.34 -4.28
CA TYR A 119 3.92 5.96 -2.90
C TYR A 119 3.00 4.82 -2.48
N MET A 120 3.43 4.03 -1.50
CA MET A 120 2.60 3.00 -0.88
C MET A 120 2.39 3.36 0.58
N ALA A 121 1.12 3.38 0.99
CA ALA A 121 0.72 3.71 2.34
C ALA A 121 -0.26 2.66 2.87
N SER A 122 -0.29 2.54 4.18
CA SER A 122 -1.17 1.67 4.96
C SER A 122 -1.48 2.38 6.29
N LEU A 123 -2.25 1.74 7.17
CA LEU A 123 -2.40 2.23 8.54
C LEU A 123 -1.04 2.33 9.25
N LEU A 124 -0.12 1.40 8.98
CA LEU A 124 1.17 1.31 9.65
C LEU A 124 2.05 2.56 9.45
N ASN A 125 2.00 3.18 8.26
CA ASN A 125 2.91 4.26 7.86
C ASN A 125 2.22 5.48 7.24
N GLY A 126 0.87 5.54 7.25
CA GLY A 126 0.10 6.59 6.60
C GLY A 126 0.48 8.00 7.05
N GLU A 127 0.70 8.21 8.35
CA GLU A 127 1.18 9.50 8.90
C GLU A 127 2.55 9.91 8.33
N ALA A 128 3.50 8.98 8.26
CA ALA A 128 4.83 9.27 7.74
C ALA A 128 4.80 9.65 6.25
N VAL A 129 3.98 8.93 5.46
CA VAL A 129 3.77 9.26 4.04
C VAL A 129 3.09 10.62 3.89
N ALA A 130 2.02 10.89 4.63
CA ALA A 130 1.29 12.16 4.57
C ALA A 130 2.21 13.36 4.85
N ARG A 131 2.97 13.30 5.95
CA ARG A 131 3.96 14.33 6.29
C ARG A 131 4.99 14.53 5.20
N ARG A 132 5.55 13.43 4.65
CA ARG A 132 6.54 13.54 3.58
C ARG A 132 5.99 14.22 2.33
N LEU A 133 4.74 13.94 1.97
CA LEU A 133 4.14 14.54 0.79
C LEU A 133 3.97 16.06 0.98
N ILE A 134 3.55 16.49 2.16
CA ILE A 134 3.41 17.92 2.49
C ILE A 134 4.78 18.63 2.48
N GLU A 135 5.83 17.99 2.99
CA GLU A 135 7.19 18.57 3.00
C GLU A 135 7.80 18.73 1.60
N ARG A 136 7.37 17.92 0.63
CA ARG A 136 8.01 17.83 -0.69
C ARG A 136 7.20 18.48 -1.81
N TYR A 137 5.89 18.63 -1.63
CA TYR A 137 4.96 18.95 -2.72
C TYR A 137 3.90 19.95 -2.25
N ASP A 138 3.85 21.11 -2.90
CA ASP A 138 2.90 22.17 -2.60
C ASP A 138 1.79 22.31 -3.66
N ASN A 139 2.10 22.00 -4.93
CA ASN A 139 1.24 22.30 -6.07
C ASN A 139 0.68 21.05 -6.76
N GLU A 140 1.22 19.88 -6.47
CA GLU A 140 0.79 18.62 -7.03
C GLU A 140 -0.59 18.19 -6.52
N SER A 141 -1.33 17.47 -7.36
CA SER A 141 -2.56 16.79 -6.95
C SER A 141 -2.24 15.37 -6.49
N ILE A 142 -2.85 14.94 -5.39
CA ILE A 142 -2.72 13.58 -4.89
C ILE A 142 -3.90 12.75 -5.38
N VAL A 143 -3.60 11.59 -5.95
CA VAL A 143 -4.59 10.57 -6.32
C VAL A 143 -4.38 9.37 -5.41
N VAL A 144 -5.29 9.20 -4.46
CA VAL A 144 -5.34 8.04 -3.58
C VAL A 144 -5.99 6.90 -4.34
N VAL A 145 -5.34 5.73 -4.35
CA VAL A 145 -5.76 4.58 -5.15
C VAL A 145 -5.95 3.38 -4.23
N CYS A 146 -7.21 3.05 -3.93
CA CYS A 146 -7.53 1.76 -3.34
C CYS A 146 -7.30 0.66 -4.38
N SER A 147 -6.72 -0.46 -3.98
CA SER A 147 -6.44 -1.57 -4.90
C SER A 147 -7.70 -2.33 -5.23
N GLY A 148 -8.58 -2.50 -4.24
CA GLY A 148 -9.79 -3.30 -4.36
C GLY A 148 -9.46 -4.77 -4.64
N SER A 149 -10.48 -5.62 -4.65
CA SER A 149 -10.34 -7.05 -4.93
C SER A 149 -11.35 -7.50 -5.97
N ASN A 150 -10.90 -8.24 -6.99
CA ASN A 150 -11.78 -8.77 -8.05
C ASN A 150 -12.73 -7.72 -8.64
N ASN A 151 -12.19 -6.56 -9.05
CA ASN A 151 -12.94 -5.40 -9.58
C ASN A 151 -14.02 -4.84 -8.64
N SER A 152 -13.89 -5.13 -7.34
CA SER A 152 -14.82 -4.70 -6.29
C SER A 152 -14.12 -3.81 -5.29
N PHE A 153 -14.91 -2.94 -4.67
CA PHE A 153 -14.48 -2.06 -3.59
C PHE A 153 -14.08 -2.88 -2.35
N CYS A 154 -13.02 -2.43 -1.67
CA CYS A 154 -12.52 -2.99 -0.41
C CYS A 154 -12.64 -1.94 0.70
N ILE A 155 -13.35 -2.29 1.77
CA ILE A 155 -13.65 -1.35 2.87
C ILE A 155 -12.40 -1.05 3.71
N GLU A 156 -11.51 -2.02 3.84
CA GLU A 156 -10.22 -1.92 4.50
C GLU A 156 -9.27 -0.96 3.78
N ASP A 157 -9.23 -0.99 2.44
CA ASP A 157 -8.44 -0.05 1.63
C ASP A 157 -8.98 1.37 1.79
N PHE A 158 -10.31 1.52 1.73
CA PHE A 158 -10.99 2.80 1.90
C PHE A 158 -10.80 3.38 3.30
N TYR A 159 -10.81 2.54 4.34
CA TYR A 159 -10.49 2.94 5.71
C TYR A 159 -9.04 3.43 5.84
N GLY A 160 -8.08 2.69 5.29
CA GLY A 160 -6.67 3.08 5.28
C GLY A 160 -6.40 4.36 4.50
N ALA A 161 -7.07 4.52 3.35
CA ALA A 161 -7.05 5.75 2.58
C ALA A 161 -7.63 6.94 3.36
N GLY A 162 -8.76 6.74 4.05
CA GLY A 162 -9.38 7.73 4.92
C GLY A 162 -8.45 8.18 6.06
N TYR A 163 -7.77 7.23 6.71
CA TYR A 163 -6.74 7.53 7.70
C TYR A 163 -5.64 8.43 7.12
N PHE A 164 -5.06 8.06 5.98
CA PHE A 164 -4.02 8.86 5.34
C PHE A 164 -4.51 10.27 4.97
N ILE A 165 -5.71 10.40 4.41
CA ILE A 165 -6.29 11.70 4.06
C ILE A 165 -6.50 12.55 5.30
N ASP A 166 -6.98 11.96 6.40
CA ASP A 166 -7.13 12.65 7.68
C ASP A 166 -5.79 13.19 8.21
N GLN A 167 -4.73 12.37 8.17
CA GLN A 167 -3.38 12.78 8.57
C GLN A 167 -2.83 13.89 7.66
N LEU A 168 -3.05 13.78 6.35
CA LEU A 168 -2.64 14.78 5.36
C LEU A 168 -3.34 16.12 5.61
N VAL A 169 -4.66 16.11 5.80
CA VAL A 169 -5.45 17.32 6.07
C VAL A 169 -5.03 17.96 7.39
N SER A 170 -4.81 17.16 8.44
CA SER A 170 -4.43 17.64 9.76
C SER A 170 -3.04 18.28 9.79
N ALA A 171 -2.11 17.78 8.99
CA ALA A 171 -0.73 18.29 8.94
C ALA A 171 -0.55 19.48 7.97
N TYR A 172 -1.50 19.73 7.06
CA TYR A 172 -1.37 20.78 6.05
C TYR A 172 -1.79 22.15 6.60
N SER A 173 -0.81 22.97 6.98
CA SER A 173 -1.03 24.26 7.67
C SER A 173 -1.30 25.46 6.76
N HIS A 174 -1.11 25.32 5.45
CA HIS A 174 -1.02 26.45 4.54
C HIS A 174 -2.35 26.92 3.96
N GLU A 175 -3.36 26.04 3.84
CA GLU A 175 -4.69 26.32 3.28
C GLU A 175 -5.63 25.10 3.46
N GLN A 176 -6.92 25.23 3.12
CA GLN A 176 -7.82 24.07 3.10
C GLN A 176 -7.44 23.12 1.94
N VAL A 177 -7.32 21.83 2.24
CA VAL A 177 -7.14 20.79 1.20
C VAL A 177 -8.45 20.60 0.43
N ASP A 178 -8.39 20.69 -0.90
CA ASP A 178 -9.54 20.44 -1.79
C ASP A 178 -9.76 18.92 -1.94
N LEU A 179 -10.81 18.38 -1.33
CA LEU A 179 -11.15 16.95 -1.37
C LEU A 179 -12.29 16.71 -2.36
N THR A 180 -12.15 15.74 -3.26
CA THR A 180 -13.32 15.24 -4.00
C THR A 180 -14.29 14.50 -3.07
N ASP A 181 -15.54 14.34 -3.49
CA ASP A 181 -16.56 13.62 -2.71
C ASP A 181 -16.09 12.23 -2.24
N SER A 182 -15.39 11.49 -3.11
CA SER A 182 -14.81 10.19 -2.75
C SER A 182 -13.74 10.28 -1.66
N ALA A 183 -12.87 11.30 -1.70
CA ALA A 183 -11.84 11.53 -0.70
C ALA A 183 -12.44 12.03 0.63
N MET A 184 -13.43 12.92 0.56
CA MET A 184 -14.18 13.39 1.72
C MET A 184 -14.96 12.26 2.38
N ALA A 185 -15.61 11.39 1.59
CA ALA A 185 -16.32 10.22 2.11
C ALA A 185 -15.37 9.25 2.84
N ALA A 186 -14.17 9.00 2.31
CA ALA A 186 -13.17 8.16 2.99
C ALA A 186 -12.70 8.76 4.30
N LYS A 187 -12.40 10.07 4.30
CA LYS A 187 -12.00 10.80 5.51
C LYS A 187 -13.09 10.72 6.58
N LEU A 188 -14.33 11.05 6.24
CA LEU A 188 -15.46 11.01 7.18
C LEU A 188 -15.72 9.58 7.68
N PHE A 189 -15.63 8.58 6.81
CA PHE A 189 -15.77 7.18 7.19
C PHE A 189 -14.72 6.77 8.22
N TYR A 190 -13.45 7.14 7.98
CA TYR A 190 -12.37 6.92 8.94
C TYR A 190 -12.61 7.66 10.26
N GLU A 191 -12.93 8.95 10.24
CA GLU A 191 -13.12 9.76 11.45
C GLU A 191 -14.18 9.17 12.39
N ASN A 192 -15.31 8.72 11.83
CA ASN A 192 -16.41 8.11 12.58
C ASN A 192 -16.07 6.71 13.14
N LEU A 193 -15.02 6.07 12.62
CA LEU A 193 -14.58 4.73 13.00
C LEU A 193 -13.11 4.73 13.43
N SER A 194 -12.61 5.88 13.90
CA SER A 194 -11.19 6.09 14.18
C SER A 194 -10.68 5.14 15.28
N ASP A 195 -11.49 4.78 16.27
CA ASP A 195 -11.08 3.81 17.30
C ASP A 195 -11.43 2.35 16.95
N GLN A 196 -11.87 2.07 15.72
CA GLN A 196 -12.38 0.76 15.30
C GLN A 196 -11.59 0.11 14.16
N ALA A 197 -10.32 0.50 13.96
CA ALA A 197 -9.50 0.02 12.85
C ALA A 197 -9.47 -1.52 12.74
N GLU A 198 -9.17 -2.20 13.85
CA GLU A 198 -9.13 -3.66 13.88
C GLU A 198 -10.48 -4.28 13.51
N ASN A 199 -11.57 -3.74 14.08
CA ASN A 199 -12.92 -4.24 13.81
C ASN A 199 -13.33 -4.07 12.34
N VAL A 200 -13.03 -2.92 11.74
CA VAL A 200 -13.30 -2.67 10.31
C VAL A 200 -12.53 -3.65 9.44
N LEU A 201 -11.24 -3.85 9.71
CA LEU A 201 -10.39 -4.76 8.95
C LEU A 201 -10.86 -6.21 9.11
N GLN A 202 -11.12 -6.69 10.33
CA GLN A 202 -11.59 -8.06 10.60
C GLN A 202 -12.95 -8.36 9.94
N ASN A 203 -13.84 -7.37 9.86
CA ASN A 203 -15.17 -7.57 9.27
C ASN A 203 -15.23 -7.38 7.75
N SER A 204 -14.13 -6.90 7.14
CA SER A 204 -13.98 -6.82 5.69
C SER A 204 -14.02 -8.22 5.05
N HIS A 205 -14.25 -8.29 3.74
CA HIS A 205 -14.24 -9.56 3.02
C HIS A 205 -12.87 -10.25 3.11
N VAL A 206 -11.79 -9.49 2.89
CA VAL A 206 -10.42 -10.01 2.95
C VAL A 206 -10.03 -10.38 4.38
N GLY A 207 -10.43 -9.58 5.38
CA GLY A 207 -10.18 -9.88 6.79
C GLY A 207 -10.85 -11.16 7.26
N LYS A 208 -12.09 -11.41 6.85
CA LYS A 208 -12.78 -12.69 7.13
C LYS A 208 -12.08 -13.87 6.50
N MET A 209 -11.66 -13.74 5.23
CA MET A 209 -10.88 -14.75 4.54
C MET A 209 -9.54 -15.03 5.25
N MET A 210 -8.85 -13.99 5.71
CA MET A 210 -7.61 -14.14 6.50
C MET A 210 -7.84 -14.87 7.83
N ALA A 211 -8.96 -14.62 8.51
CA ALA A 211 -9.31 -15.35 9.73
C ALA A 211 -9.58 -16.84 9.44
N GLU A 212 -10.25 -17.17 8.33
CA GLU A 212 -10.44 -18.57 7.91
C GLU A 212 -9.10 -19.31 7.66
N TYR A 213 -8.05 -18.58 7.29
CA TYR A 213 -6.69 -19.10 7.14
C TYR A 213 -5.85 -19.08 8.44
N GLY A 214 -6.40 -18.61 9.56
CA GLY A 214 -5.73 -18.60 10.87
C GLY A 214 -4.61 -17.57 11.02
N VAL A 215 -4.72 -16.43 10.31
CA VAL A 215 -3.76 -15.32 10.38
C VAL A 215 -4.38 -14.05 10.99
N GLU A 216 -5.24 -14.19 12.01
CA GLU A 216 -5.94 -13.06 12.65
C GLU A 216 -4.97 -12.05 13.30
N ASN A 217 -3.86 -12.53 13.86
CA ASN A 217 -2.83 -11.67 14.47
C ASN A 217 -2.18 -10.72 13.45
N GLU A 218 -2.20 -11.06 12.16
CA GLU A 218 -1.72 -10.17 11.10
C GLU A 218 -2.68 -9.00 10.89
N VAL A 219 -3.99 -9.24 11.02
CA VAL A 219 -5.00 -8.18 10.95
C VAL A 219 -4.86 -7.23 12.13
N GLU A 220 -4.65 -7.75 13.34
CA GLU A 220 -4.36 -6.94 14.53
C GLU A 220 -3.11 -6.06 14.29
N PHE A 221 -2.01 -6.65 13.82
CA PHE A 221 -0.79 -5.90 13.54
C PHE A 221 -1.01 -4.79 12.50
N VAL A 222 -1.63 -5.13 11.36
CA VAL A 222 -1.91 -4.18 10.26
C VAL A 222 -2.86 -3.06 10.69
N SER A 223 -3.74 -3.30 11.66
CA SER A 223 -4.68 -2.29 12.16
C SER A 223 -4.02 -1.15 12.95
N ARG A 224 -2.76 -1.34 13.37
CA ARG A 224 -2.01 -0.33 14.14
C ARG A 224 -1.68 0.88 13.27
N LYS A 225 -1.79 2.07 13.86
CA LYS A 225 -1.64 3.34 13.15
C LYS A 225 -0.29 3.99 13.42
N GLY A 226 0.39 4.44 12.38
CA GLY A 226 1.59 5.30 12.49
C GLY A 226 2.79 4.65 13.18
N ILE A 227 2.82 3.33 13.33
CA ILE A 227 3.90 2.64 14.05
C ILE A 227 5.20 2.50 13.24
N LEU A 228 5.16 2.77 11.93
CA LEU A 228 6.31 2.74 11.03
C LEU A 228 6.55 4.13 10.42
N SER A 229 7.80 4.60 10.47
CA SER A 229 8.22 5.89 9.90
C SER A 229 8.65 5.82 8.43
N VAL A 230 8.61 4.63 7.82
CA VAL A 230 9.10 4.40 6.46
C VAL A 230 8.16 5.00 5.42
N VAL A 231 8.73 5.57 4.36
CA VAL A 231 8.00 6.12 3.21
C VAL A 231 8.37 5.33 1.95
N PRO A 232 7.63 4.27 1.60
CA PRO A 232 7.88 3.50 0.40
C PRO A 232 7.52 4.32 -0.85
N ARG A 233 8.46 4.43 -1.78
CA ARG A 233 8.27 5.10 -3.08
C ARG A 233 8.72 4.22 -4.23
N LEU A 234 7.93 4.19 -5.31
CA LEU A 234 8.33 3.58 -6.58
C LEU A 234 9.44 4.43 -7.24
N PHE A 235 10.54 3.77 -7.53
CA PHE A 235 11.74 4.27 -8.18
C PHE A 235 11.93 3.57 -9.53
N ASP A 236 12.28 4.35 -10.55
CA ASP A 236 12.45 3.91 -11.94
C ASP A 236 11.28 3.08 -12.51
N GLY A 237 10.06 3.31 -12.00
CA GLY A 237 8.84 2.61 -12.43
C GLY A 237 8.85 1.09 -12.15
N LYS A 238 9.81 0.59 -11.37
CA LYS A 238 10.03 -0.85 -11.18
C LYS A 238 10.25 -1.25 -9.73
N THR A 239 11.13 -0.57 -9.02
CA THR A 239 11.56 -0.97 -7.67
C THR A 239 11.03 -0.01 -6.63
N ILE A 240 10.66 -0.50 -5.47
CA ILE A 240 10.22 0.30 -4.34
C ILE A 240 11.36 0.36 -3.33
N VAL A 241 11.68 1.58 -2.90
CA VAL A 241 12.69 1.86 -1.87
C VAL A 241 12.09 2.76 -0.79
N ALA A 242 12.71 2.75 0.39
CA ALA A 242 12.41 3.74 1.41
C ALA A 242 12.95 5.11 0.94
N GLU A 243 12.12 6.15 1.00
CA GLU A 243 12.53 7.50 0.68
C GLU A 243 13.07 8.21 1.92
N ASP A 244 14.32 8.66 1.84
CA ASP A 244 15.03 9.44 2.87
C ASP A 244 14.47 10.85 3.06
#